data_AF-A0A9C8NTC7-F1
#
_entry.id   AF-A0A9C8NTC7-F1
#
_cell.length_a   1.000
_cell.length_b   1.000
_cell.length_c   1.000
_cell.angle_alpha   90.00
_cell.angle_beta   90.00
_cell.angle_gamma   90.00
#
_symmetry.space_group_name_H-M   'P 1'
#
loop_
_entity.id
_entity.type
_entity.pdbx_description
1 polymer ?
#
loop_
_entity_poly.entity_id
_entity_poly.type
_entity_poly.pdbx_seq_one_letter_code
_entity_poly.pdbx_strand_id
1 'polypeptide(L)'
;MADGSDRQDVTTADKPKRRHWLWVVAALLVFLVWNYWPVASTITISPETTYITGPLNPDGTVNYFQAIVDRYSEGVTPENNAAVLLVRALGPKVFDEEVRTESLRQLGLTEEELAKDRPYFETFEDFHKRHVLDEAADSDGADPTYVLDELNRRPWSAKDHPLVAAWLEANEKPLELIVEASRRERFHFPLVAIGDPPNILDSWQFHFQAPYEGIRPLLVRAMLKLGSGRPQQAYADLVAAHTLARGPGDGSMPSLMLAIGVQTMVNEADHAILQSDLTSHDLRSILAARQALPTIPSFASVFDNERLFALDCVMLVYRRGLHAITGADSPSQKVIMGSVLAVDWDEVLKTTNYWWGR
;
A
#
# COMPACT_ATOMS: atom_id res chain seq x y z
N MET A 1 53.94 90.15 37.30
CA MET A 1 52.51 90.11 36.94
C MET A 1 52.31 88.80 36.21
N ALA A 2 51.99 87.74 36.94
CA ALA A 2 50.61 87.24 37.16
C ALA A 2 50.11 86.53 35.88
N ASP A 3 49.58 85.31 35.88
CA ASP A 3 49.19 84.36 36.92
C ASP A 3 48.69 83.08 36.20
N GLY A 4 48.69 81.94 36.92
CA GLY A 4 47.80 80.77 36.79
C GLY A 4 47.69 80.07 35.43
N SER A 5 48.24 78.87 35.23
CA SER A 5 47.64 77.60 35.66
C SER A 5 46.14 77.49 35.36
N ASP A 6 45.75 76.66 34.37
CA ASP A 6 44.94 75.51 34.76
C ASP A 6 45.05 74.34 33.78
N ARG A 7 45.15 73.16 34.37
CA ARG A 7 45.32 71.86 33.76
C ARG A 7 44.26 71.00 34.45
N GLN A 8 43.14 70.71 33.78
CA GLN A 8 42.06 69.78 34.16
C GLN A 8 41.03 69.84 33.01
N ASP A 9 40.34 68.80 32.55
CA ASP A 9 40.29 67.40 32.95
C ASP A 9 39.71 66.62 31.76
N VAL A 10 40.38 65.52 31.39
CA VAL A 10 39.79 64.48 30.55
C VAL A 10 38.98 63.58 31.47
N THR A 11 37.70 63.87 31.67
CA THR A 11 36.78 62.95 32.34
C THR A 11 35.77 62.39 31.36
N THR A 12 36.07 61.15 30.95
CA THR A 12 35.18 60.22 30.25
C THR A 12 33.83 60.09 30.95
N ALA A 13 32.78 60.66 30.37
CA ALA A 13 31.41 60.45 30.84
C ALA A 13 30.49 60.15 29.66
N ASP A 14 30.63 58.95 29.08
CA ASP A 14 29.60 58.42 28.19
C ASP A 14 29.51 56.89 28.28
N LYS A 15 29.07 56.39 29.44
CA LYS A 15 28.88 54.94 29.68
C LYS A 15 27.57 54.48 30.37
N PRO A 16 26.46 55.23 30.49
CA PRO A 16 25.21 54.63 30.95
C PRO A 16 24.34 54.04 29.82
N LYS A 17 24.37 54.60 28.60
CA LYS A 17 23.46 54.20 27.50
C LYS A 17 23.76 52.82 26.91
N ARG A 18 25.03 52.39 26.92
CA ARG A 18 25.45 51.11 26.33
C ARG A 18 24.98 49.88 27.14
N ARG A 19 24.72 50.05 28.45
CA ARG A 19 24.23 48.97 29.33
C ARG A 19 22.73 48.71 29.20
N HIS A 20 21.94 49.74 28.89
CA HIS A 20 20.48 49.60 28.78
C HIS A 20 20.06 48.80 27.55
N TRP A 21 20.75 48.98 26.42
CA TRP A 21 20.49 48.21 25.21
C TRP A 21 20.77 46.70 25.40
N LEU A 22 21.78 46.34 26.19
CA LEU A 22 22.06 44.93 26.53
C LEU A 22 20.92 44.29 27.32
N TRP A 23 20.26 45.03 28.23
CA TRP A 23 19.09 44.54 28.95
C TRP A 23 17.86 44.41 28.06
N VAL A 24 17.67 45.33 27.10
CA VAL A 24 16.60 45.22 26.10
C VAL A 24 16.81 44.01 25.20
N VAL A 25 18.03 43.79 24.71
CA VAL A 25 18.38 42.61 23.90
C VAL A 25 18.24 41.32 24.71
N ALA A 26 18.67 41.30 25.97
CA ALA A 26 18.50 40.14 26.84
C ALA A 26 17.02 39.84 27.12
N ALA A 27 16.20 40.86 27.39
CA ALA A 27 14.76 40.71 27.57
C ALA A 27 14.06 40.25 26.29
N LEU A 28 14.48 40.76 25.12
CA LEU A 28 14.01 40.29 23.81
C LEU A 28 14.41 38.84 23.55
N LEU A 29 15.65 38.46 23.86
CA LEU A 29 16.11 37.07 23.72
C LEU A 29 15.38 36.14 24.69
N VAL A 30 15.12 36.56 25.94
CA VAL A 30 14.32 35.79 26.90
C VAL A 30 12.86 35.73 26.47
N PHE A 31 12.30 36.78 25.89
CA PHE A 31 10.93 36.79 25.36
C PHE A 31 10.81 35.91 24.11
N LEU A 32 11.82 35.94 23.23
CA LEU A 32 11.90 35.11 22.04
C LEU A 32 12.15 33.65 22.42
N VAL A 33 13.00 33.38 23.41
CA VAL A 33 13.13 32.07 24.03
C VAL A 33 11.78 31.70 24.67
N TRP A 34 11.19 32.46 25.56
CA TRP A 34 9.92 32.07 26.18
C TRP A 34 8.76 31.79 25.19
N ASN A 35 8.66 32.54 24.09
CA ASN A 35 7.61 32.36 23.08
C ASN A 35 7.96 31.38 21.95
N TYR A 36 9.24 31.19 21.64
CA TYR A 36 9.72 30.37 20.51
C TYR A 36 10.75 29.31 20.94
N TRP A 37 10.98 29.14 22.24
CA TRP A 37 11.62 27.96 22.80
C TRP A 37 10.70 26.83 22.42
N PRO A 38 11.20 25.85 21.67
CA PRO A 38 10.39 24.72 21.32
C PRO A 38 9.93 24.12 22.64
N VAL A 39 8.63 24.26 22.94
CA VAL A 39 7.97 23.25 23.76
C VAL A 39 8.22 22.02 22.94
N ALA A 40 9.21 21.21 23.35
CA ALA A 40 9.33 19.89 22.83
C ALA A 40 7.98 19.26 23.15
N SER A 41 7.07 19.20 22.18
CA SER A 41 5.81 18.50 22.30
C SER A 41 6.18 17.03 22.26
N THR A 42 6.82 16.56 23.34
CA THR A 42 7.18 15.17 23.52
C THR A 42 5.88 14.41 23.68
N ILE A 43 5.56 13.58 22.70
CA ILE A 43 4.44 12.67 22.77
C ILE A 43 4.72 11.66 23.89
N THR A 44 3.77 11.47 24.79
CA THR A 44 3.82 10.40 25.77
C THR A 44 3.55 9.08 25.06
N ILE A 45 4.49 8.14 25.08
CA ILE A 45 4.28 6.79 24.52
C ILE A 45 3.62 5.90 25.57
N SER A 46 2.41 5.45 25.28
CA SER A 46 1.64 4.57 26.17
C SER A 46 0.50 3.88 25.40
N PRO A 47 -0.09 2.80 25.91
CA PRO A 47 -1.29 2.22 25.31
C PRO A 47 -2.47 3.21 25.17
N GLU A 48 -2.54 4.24 26.02
CA GLU A 48 -3.59 5.26 25.99
C GLU A 48 -3.44 6.24 24.81
N THR A 49 -2.21 6.60 24.47
CA THR A 49 -1.88 7.55 23.40
C THR A 49 -1.58 6.83 22.08
N THR A 50 -0.67 5.86 22.10
CA THR A 50 -0.08 5.25 20.91
C THR A 50 -0.52 3.81 20.66
N TYR A 51 -1.36 3.24 21.51
CA TYR A 51 -1.82 1.83 21.50
C TYR A 51 -0.72 0.78 21.72
N ILE A 52 0.35 0.85 20.94
CA ILE A 52 1.59 0.10 21.08
C ILE A 52 2.70 1.02 21.57
N THR A 53 3.70 0.46 22.24
CA THR A 53 4.85 1.21 22.78
C THR A 53 6.15 0.95 22.03
N GLY A 54 6.10 0.11 20.99
CA GLY A 54 7.23 -0.23 20.15
C GLY A 54 6.77 -1.04 18.93
N PRO A 55 7.63 -1.19 17.91
CA PRO A 55 8.99 -0.65 17.78
C PRO A 55 9.03 0.89 17.72
N LEU A 56 10.21 1.49 17.98
CA LEU A 56 10.41 2.95 17.98
C LEU A 56 11.34 3.38 16.85
N ASN A 57 11.09 4.57 16.31
CA ASN A 57 11.97 5.27 15.38
C ASN A 57 13.17 5.90 16.11
N PRO A 58 14.24 6.30 15.40
CA PRO A 58 15.38 7.00 16.00
C PRO A 58 15.03 8.32 16.70
N ASP A 59 13.95 8.97 16.26
CA ASP A 59 13.41 10.21 16.85
C ASP A 59 12.62 9.96 18.15
N GLY A 60 12.49 8.70 18.57
CA GLY A 60 11.77 8.29 19.77
C GLY A 60 10.26 8.12 19.59
N THR A 61 9.70 8.35 18.40
CA THR A 61 8.28 8.09 18.11
C THR A 61 8.01 6.62 17.81
N VAL A 62 6.75 6.17 17.90
CA VAL A 62 6.37 4.79 17.56
C VAL A 62 6.49 4.54 16.04
N ASN A 63 7.08 3.41 15.68
CA ASN A 63 7.22 2.92 14.31
C ASN A 63 6.10 1.91 14.00
N TYR A 64 4.92 2.44 13.67
CA TYR A 64 3.76 1.62 13.32
C TYR A 64 3.98 0.79 12.05
N PHE A 65 4.71 1.34 11.08
CA PHE A 65 5.09 0.62 9.86
C PHE A 65 5.82 -0.68 10.18
N GLN A 66 6.89 -0.62 10.99
CA GLN A 66 7.64 -1.81 11.36
C GLN A 66 6.80 -2.78 12.19
N ALA A 67 5.89 -2.27 13.04
CA ALA A 67 4.95 -3.13 13.78
C ALA A 67 4.07 -3.99 12.85
N ILE A 68 3.62 -3.43 11.72
CA ILE A 68 2.86 -4.16 10.69
C ILE A 68 3.77 -5.13 9.94
N VAL A 69 4.96 -4.70 9.53
CA VAL A 69 5.94 -5.56 8.85
C VAL A 69 6.27 -6.79 9.70
N ASP A 70 6.61 -6.60 10.98
CA ASP A 70 6.95 -7.68 11.90
C ASP A 70 5.78 -8.68 12.05
N ARG A 71 4.56 -8.16 12.17
CA ARG A 71 3.34 -8.97 12.32
C ARG A 71 3.06 -9.84 11.09
N TYR A 72 3.22 -9.30 9.88
CA TYR A 72 2.80 -9.98 8.65
C TYR A 72 3.90 -10.74 7.93
N SER A 73 5.17 -10.44 8.24
CA SER A 73 6.32 -11.20 7.73
C SER A 73 6.67 -12.42 8.60
N GLU A 74 6.04 -12.58 9.76
CA GLU A 74 6.33 -13.69 10.68
C GLU A 74 6.12 -15.06 10.01
N GLY A 75 7.18 -15.87 9.99
CA GLY A 75 7.17 -17.22 9.40
C GLY A 75 7.10 -17.26 7.87
N VAL A 76 7.20 -16.11 7.19
CA VAL A 76 7.24 -16.04 5.73
C VAL A 76 8.65 -16.40 5.24
N THR A 77 8.73 -17.32 4.29
CA THR A 77 9.96 -17.65 3.55
C THR A 77 9.69 -17.55 2.05
N PRO A 78 10.74 -17.38 1.20
CA PRO A 78 10.55 -17.35 -0.24
C PRO A 78 9.83 -18.61 -0.79
N GLU A 79 10.02 -19.76 -0.15
CA GLU A 79 9.42 -21.04 -0.55
C GLU A 79 7.96 -21.17 -0.12
N ASN A 80 7.54 -20.60 1.00
CA ASN A 80 6.14 -20.71 1.43
C ASN A 80 5.28 -19.54 0.96
N ASN A 81 5.87 -18.52 0.33
CA ASN A 81 5.20 -17.28 -0.03
C ASN A 81 4.73 -17.23 -1.50
N ALA A 82 3.43 -17.01 -1.70
CA ALA A 82 2.79 -16.80 -2.99
C ALA A 82 3.39 -15.61 -3.77
N ALA A 83 3.78 -14.54 -3.07
CA ALA A 83 4.25 -13.30 -3.70
C ALA A 83 5.48 -13.53 -4.60
N VAL A 84 6.36 -14.47 -4.26
CA VAL A 84 7.54 -14.80 -5.08
C VAL A 84 7.14 -15.29 -6.46
N LEU A 85 6.13 -16.17 -6.54
CA LEU A 85 5.64 -16.70 -7.81
C LEU A 85 4.82 -15.66 -8.58
N LEU A 86 4.06 -14.82 -7.88
CA LEU A 86 3.34 -13.71 -8.51
C LEU A 86 4.31 -12.72 -9.16
N VAL A 87 5.38 -12.32 -8.47
CA VAL A 87 6.42 -11.44 -9.04
C VAL A 87 7.12 -12.10 -10.23
N ARG A 88 7.37 -13.42 -10.19
CA ARG A 88 7.93 -14.15 -11.34
C ARG A 88 6.97 -14.22 -12.53
N ALA A 89 5.67 -14.24 -12.28
CA ALA A 89 4.64 -14.26 -13.32
C ALA A 89 4.44 -12.87 -13.94
N LEU A 90 4.30 -11.84 -13.12
CA LEU A 90 3.94 -10.48 -13.51
C LEU A 90 5.16 -9.64 -13.93
N GLY A 91 6.34 -9.98 -13.43
CA GLY A 91 7.60 -9.32 -13.73
C GLY A 91 7.93 -8.14 -12.82
N PRO A 92 9.08 -7.48 -13.04
CA PRO A 92 9.61 -6.47 -12.13
C PRO A 92 8.81 -5.15 -12.11
N LYS A 93 7.91 -4.95 -13.09
CA LYS A 93 7.05 -3.76 -13.20
C LYS A 93 5.92 -3.72 -12.17
N VAL A 94 5.70 -4.79 -11.42
CA VAL A 94 4.80 -4.78 -10.26
C VAL A 94 5.30 -3.89 -9.13
N PHE A 95 6.58 -3.50 -9.17
CA PHE A 95 7.16 -2.54 -8.25
C PHE A 95 7.62 -1.29 -9.01
N ASP A 96 7.30 -0.15 -8.45
CA ASP A 96 7.91 1.12 -8.82
C ASP A 96 9.43 1.05 -8.65
N GLU A 97 10.13 1.78 -9.50
CA GLU A 97 11.60 1.75 -9.57
C GLU A 97 12.25 2.09 -8.23
N GLU A 98 11.67 3.03 -7.47
CA GLU A 98 12.20 3.50 -6.19
C GLU A 98 12.20 2.43 -5.09
N VAL A 99 11.21 1.54 -5.08
CA VAL A 99 11.06 0.49 -4.04
C VAL A 99 11.47 -0.90 -4.51
N ARG A 100 11.64 -1.09 -5.82
CA ARG A 100 11.87 -2.40 -6.45
C ARG A 100 13.01 -3.19 -5.81
N THR A 101 14.19 -2.59 -5.66
CA THR A 101 15.37 -3.29 -5.16
C THR A 101 15.12 -3.85 -3.75
N GLU A 102 14.52 -3.05 -2.87
CA GLU A 102 14.21 -3.48 -1.50
C GLU A 102 13.07 -4.51 -1.46
N SER A 103 12.03 -4.33 -2.27
CA SER A 103 10.94 -5.31 -2.39
C SER A 103 11.43 -6.68 -2.88
N LEU A 104 12.31 -6.70 -3.89
CA LEU A 104 12.92 -7.94 -4.38
C LEU A 104 13.80 -8.60 -3.31
N ARG A 105 14.59 -7.80 -2.59
CA ARG A 105 15.42 -8.29 -1.48
C ARG A 105 14.58 -8.98 -0.41
N GLN A 106 13.43 -8.40 -0.01
CA GLN A 106 12.53 -9.01 0.98
C GLN A 106 11.91 -10.32 0.49
N LEU A 107 11.73 -10.49 -0.83
CA LEU A 107 11.24 -11.72 -1.44
C LEU A 107 12.34 -12.76 -1.70
N GLY A 108 13.61 -12.44 -1.42
CA GLY A 108 14.73 -13.29 -1.78
C GLY A 108 14.91 -13.42 -3.29
N LEU A 109 14.53 -12.38 -4.05
CA LEU A 109 14.68 -12.26 -5.49
C LEU A 109 15.74 -11.22 -5.83
N THR A 110 16.29 -11.33 -7.05
CA THR A 110 17.24 -10.38 -7.62
C THR A 110 16.72 -9.80 -8.93
N GLU A 111 17.20 -8.61 -9.29
CA GLU A 111 16.87 -8.02 -10.59
C GLU A 111 17.42 -8.88 -11.74
N GLU A 112 18.58 -9.50 -11.58
CA GLU A 112 19.17 -10.38 -12.61
C GLU A 112 18.33 -11.63 -12.87
N GLU A 113 17.68 -12.17 -11.83
CA GLU A 113 16.68 -13.21 -12.02
C GLU A 113 15.53 -12.68 -12.88
N LEU A 114 15.01 -11.48 -12.61
CA LEU A 114 13.90 -10.91 -13.35
C LEU A 114 14.30 -10.24 -14.69
N ALA A 115 15.59 -10.05 -14.96
CA ALA A 115 16.07 -9.40 -16.18
C ALA A 115 16.14 -10.33 -17.39
N LYS A 116 16.04 -11.66 -17.18
CA LYS A 116 15.99 -12.62 -18.30
C LYS A 116 14.68 -12.44 -19.06
N ASP A 117 14.72 -12.51 -20.39
CA ASP A 117 13.55 -12.56 -21.31
C ASP A 117 12.65 -13.77 -21.01
N ARG A 118 11.95 -13.71 -19.88
CA ARG A 118 10.88 -14.62 -19.51
C ARG A 118 9.60 -14.01 -20.07
N PRO A 119 8.66 -14.81 -20.61
CA PRO A 119 7.35 -14.30 -20.94
C PRO A 119 6.64 -13.96 -19.63
N TYR A 120 6.69 -12.69 -19.23
CA TYR A 120 5.87 -12.14 -18.16
C TYR A 120 4.43 -12.04 -18.60
N PHE A 121 3.54 -11.90 -17.63
CA PHE A 121 2.15 -11.61 -17.89
C PHE A 121 2.03 -10.32 -18.70
N GLU A 122 1.37 -10.40 -19.85
CA GLU A 122 1.02 -9.26 -20.69
C GLU A 122 -0.46 -8.95 -20.46
N THR A 123 -0.77 -7.70 -20.11
CA THR A 123 -2.17 -7.28 -19.94
C THR A 123 -2.93 -7.41 -21.26
N PHE A 124 -4.25 -7.59 -21.20
CA PHE A 124 -5.05 -7.63 -22.43
C PHE A 124 -4.99 -6.31 -23.19
N GLU A 125 -4.88 -5.19 -22.49
CA GLU A 125 -4.72 -3.87 -23.09
C GLU A 125 -3.45 -3.78 -23.94
N ASP A 126 -2.30 -4.21 -23.39
CA ASP A 126 -1.02 -4.21 -24.11
C ASP A 126 -1.04 -5.20 -25.29
N PHE A 127 -1.57 -6.40 -25.06
CA PHE A 127 -1.72 -7.41 -26.12
C PHE A 127 -2.62 -6.90 -27.24
N HIS A 128 -3.74 -6.26 -26.91
CA HIS A 128 -4.67 -5.68 -27.88
C HIS A 128 -3.99 -4.57 -28.70
N LYS A 129 -3.31 -3.61 -28.05
CA LYS A 129 -2.56 -2.54 -28.74
C LYS A 129 -1.52 -3.08 -29.70
N ARG A 130 -0.86 -4.19 -29.36
CA ARG A 130 0.19 -4.81 -30.18
C ARG A 130 -0.33 -5.56 -31.41
N HIS A 131 -1.54 -6.12 -31.35
CA HIS A 131 -2.11 -6.94 -32.43
C HIS A 131 -3.17 -6.23 -33.26
N VAL A 132 -3.76 -5.16 -32.73
CA VAL A 132 -4.71 -4.30 -33.43
C VAL A 132 -3.97 -2.99 -33.74
N LEU A 133 -3.20 -3.00 -34.82
CA LEU A 133 -2.55 -1.80 -35.36
C LEU A 133 -3.61 -0.94 -36.07
N ASP A 134 -3.80 0.30 -35.59
CA ASP A 134 -4.31 1.47 -36.33
C ASP A 134 -5.67 1.45 -37.07
N GLU A 135 -6.49 0.40 -37.03
CA GLU A 135 -7.83 0.44 -37.66
C GLU A 135 -8.96 0.70 -36.64
N ALA A 136 -9.43 1.95 -36.70
CA ALA A 136 -10.51 2.60 -35.93
C ALA A 136 -10.09 3.17 -34.56
N ALA A 137 -9.38 4.29 -34.63
CA ALA A 137 -9.52 5.42 -33.68
C ALA A 137 -10.97 6.02 -33.65
N ASP A 138 -11.99 5.21 -33.96
CA ASP A 138 -13.38 5.61 -34.22
C ASP A 138 -14.40 4.64 -33.59
N SER A 139 -14.02 3.85 -32.57
CA SER A 139 -14.98 3.16 -31.70
C SER A 139 -15.11 3.86 -30.34
N ASP A 140 -15.80 5.01 -30.30
CA ASP A 140 -16.39 5.66 -29.11
C ASP A 140 -15.58 5.75 -27.79
N GLY A 141 -14.26 5.55 -27.79
CA GLY A 141 -13.46 5.50 -26.56
C GLY A 141 -13.81 4.33 -25.63
N ALA A 142 -14.43 3.26 -26.15
CA ALA A 142 -14.76 2.09 -25.34
C ALA A 142 -13.49 1.34 -24.91
N ASP A 143 -13.33 1.12 -23.61
CA ASP A 143 -12.23 0.36 -23.03
C ASP A 143 -12.21 -1.07 -23.61
N PRO A 144 -11.15 -1.50 -24.31
CA PRO A 144 -11.07 -2.83 -24.92
C PRO A 144 -11.16 -3.95 -23.89
N THR A 145 -10.89 -3.67 -22.61
CA THR A 145 -11.01 -4.65 -21.53
C THR A 145 -12.46 -4.97 -21.14
N TYR A 146 -13.47 -4.21 -21.60
CA TYR A 146 -14.89 -4.47 -21.30
C TYR A 146 -15.34 -5.86 -21.77
N VAL A 147 -14.76 -6.38 -22.87
CA VAL A 147 -15.04 -7.74 -23.34
C VAL A 147 -14.72 -8.79 -22.27
N LEU A 148 -13.71 -8.56 -21.42
CA LEU A 148 -13.32 -9.50 -20.38
C LEU A 148 -14.36 -9.57 -19.24
N ASP A 149 -15.15 -8.52 -19.01
CA ASP A 149 -16.25 -8.51 -18.02
C ASP A 149 -17.45 -9.34 -18.46
N GLU A 150 -17.61 -9.54 -19.76
CA GLU A 150 -18.59 -10.46 -20.29
C GLU A 150 -18.04 -11.90 -20.24
N LEU A 151 -16.80 -12.09 -20.69
CA LEU A 151 -16.20 -13.42 -20.85
C LEU A 151 -15.79 -14.09 -19.55
N ASN A 152 -15.67 -13.36 -18.43
CA ASN A 152 -15.43 -13.97 -17.12
C ASN A 152 -16.71 -14.47 -16.43
N ARG A 153 -17.92 -14.14 -16.94
CA ARG A 153 -19.22 -14.50 -16.32
C ARG A 153 -20.01 -15.57 -17.07
N ARG A 154 -19.61 -15.93 -18.29
CA ARG A 154 -20.33 -16.91 -19.11
C ARG A 154 -19.38 -17.79 -19.92
N PRO A 155 -19.74 -19.06 -20.18
CA PRO A 155 -18.95 -19.91 -21.08
C PRO A 155 -18.81 -19.28 -22.47
N TRP A 156 -17.64 -19.41 -23.07
CA TRP A 156 -17.35 -18.90 -24.42
C TRP A 156 -16.39 -19.82 -25.18
N SER A 157 -16.31 -19.65 -26.51
CA SER A 157 -15.42 -20.45 -27.36
C SER A 157 -14.33 -19.60 -28.00
N ALA A 158 -13.15 -20.20 -28.20
CA ALA A 158 -12.03 -19.53 -28.87
C ALA A 158 -12.36 -19.05 -30.30
N LYS A 159 -13.40 -19.61 -30.94
CA LYS A 159 -13.86 -19.19 -32.27
C LYS A 159 -14.61 -17.85 -32.22
N ASP A 160 -15.32 -17.59 -31.13
CA ASP A 160 -16.13 -16.38 -30.97
C ASP A 160 -15.27 -15.18 -30.56
N HIS A 161 -14.21 -15.43 -29.78
CA HIS A 161 -13.28 -14.41 -29.30
C HIS A 161 -11.80 -14.81 -29.52
N PRO A 162 -11.34 -14.87 -30.79
CA PRO A 162 -10.02 -15.39 -31.13
C PRO A 162 -8.86 -14.56 -30.56
N LEU A 163 -9.02 -13.23 -30.46
CA LEU A 163 -8.00 -12.36 -29.88
C LEU A 163 -7.80 -12.61 -28.37
N VAL A 164 -8.89 -12.82 -27.63
CA VAL A 164 -8.84 -13.15 -26.20
C VAL A 164 -8.25 -14.53 -25.98
N ALA A 165 -8.58 -15.50 -26.84
CA ALA A 165 -7.98 -16.83 -26.80
C ALA A 165 -6.46 -16.80 -27.05
N ALA A 166 -6.01 -16.05 -28.06
CA ALA A 166 -4.58 -15.87 -28.35
C ALA A 166 -3.85 -15.16 -27.19
N TRP A 167 -4.49 -14.19 -26.54
CA TRP A 167 -3.95 -13.53 -25.35
C TRP A 167 -3.78 -14.50 -24.17
N LEU A 168 -4.76 -15.38 -23.93
CA LEU A 168 -4.64 -16.41 -22.89
C LEU A 168 -3.55 -17.43 -23.22
N GLU A 169 -3.37 -17.79 -24.48
CA GLU A 169 -2.31 -18.68 -24.95
C GLU A 169 -0.93 -18.04 -24.76
N ALA A 170 -0.77 -16.76 -25.11
CA ALA A 170 0.47 -16.01 -24.88
C ALA A 170 0.82 -15.92 -23.39
N ASN A 171 -0.18 -15.93 -22.51
CA ASN A 171 -0.04 -15.86 -21.05
C ASN A 171 -0.06 -17.22 -20.34
N GLU A 172 0.01 -18.34 -21.05
CA GLU A 172 -0.13 -19.67 -20.43
C GLU A 172 0.85 -19.89 -19.27
N LYS A 173 2.15 -19.61 -19.49
CA LYS A 173 3.21 -19.78 -18.48
C LYS A 173 3.06 -18.85 -17.26
N PRO A 174 2.83 -17.53 -17.41
CA PRO A 174 2.48 -16.66 -16.28
C PRO A 174 1.28 -17.17 -15.49
N LEU A 175 0.22 -17.63 -16.17
CA LEU A 175 -0.99 -18.09 -15.50
C LEU A 175 -0.77 -19.42 -14.76
N GLU A 176 0.12 -20.29 -15.23
CA GLU A 176 0.56 -21.46 -14.48
C GLU A 176 1.27 -21.09 -13.18
N LEU A 177 2.18 -20.10 -13.22
CA LEU A 177 2.84 -19.58 -12.02
C LEU A 177 1.85 -18.96 -11.04
N ILE A 178 0.83 -18.25 -11.53
CA ILE A 178 -0.25 -17.67 -10.69
C ILE A 178 -1.07 -18.80 -10.03
N VAL A 179 -1.41 -19.87 -10.76
CA VAL A 179 -2.08 -21.05 -10.18
C VAL A 179 -1.18 -21.76 -9.17
N GLU A 180 0.12 -21.82 -9.40
CA GLU A 180 1.07 -22.38 -8.43
C GLU A 180 1.17 -21.49 -7.18
N ALA A 181 1.17 -20.17 -7.34
CA ALA A 181 1.17 -19.20 -6.24
C ALA A 181 -0.02 -19.43 -5.30
N SER A 182 -1.19 -19.76 -5.84
CA SER A 182 -2.40 -20.03 -5.06
C SER A 182 -2.29 -21.27 -4.17
N ARG A 183 -1.24 -22.08 -4.30
CA ARG A 183 -1.01 -23.30 -3.50
C ARG A 183 -0.01 -23.08 -2.37
N ARG A 184 0.59 -21.90 -2.29
CA ARG A 184 1.54 -21.53 -1.25
C ARG A 184 0.78 -21.24 0.05
N GLU A 185 1.40 -21.58 1.18
CA GLU A 185 0.78 -21.47 2.51
C GLU A 185 0.63 -20.01 2.95
N ARG A 186 1.60 -19.17 2.56
CA ARG A 186 1.69 -17.76 2.95
C ARG A 186 1.52 -16.88 1.73
N PHE A 187 1.03 -15.69 1.98
CA PHE A 187 0.96 -14.62 1.01
C PHE A 187 1.31 -13.34 1.76
N HIS A 188 2.55 -12.90 1.53
CA HIS A 188 3.06 -11.65 2.07
C HIS A 188 3.74 -10.90 0.94
N PHE A 189 3.13 -9.80 0.52
CA PHE A 189 3.73 -8.88 -0.43
C PHE A 189 4.58 -7.87 0.35
N PRO A 190 5.80 -7.54 -0.09
CA PRO A 190 6.68 -6.64 0.64
C PRO A 190 6.02 -5.29 0.90
N LEU A 191 6.19 -4.77 2.11
CA LEU A 191 5.88 -3.40 2.44
C LEU A 191 7.19 -2.63 2.52
N VAL A 192 7.32 -1.61 1.67
CA VAL A 192 8.51 -0.74 1.60
C VAL A 192 8.02 0.69 1.67
N ALA A 193 8.54 1.45 2.64
CA ALA A 193 8.28 2.87 2.77
C ALA A 193 9.45 3.67 2.18
N ILE A 194 9.15 4.73 1.44
CA ILE A 194 10.13 5.65 0.87
C ILE A 194 10.59 6.68 1.92
N GLY A 195 9.67 7.14 2.75
CA GLY A 195 9.95 8.16 3.76
C GLY A 195 10.83 7.68 4.91
N ASP A 196 11.67 8.59 5.43
CA ASP A 196 12.40 8.43 6.69
C ASP A 196 11.90 9.47 7.73
N PRO A 197 11.42 9.06 8.92
CA PRO A 197 11.12 7.68 9.33
C PRO A 197 10.01 7.03 8.48
N PRO A 198 9.98 5.68 8.40
CA PRO A 198 8.98 4.98 7.61
C PRO A 198 7.57 5.17 8.17
N ASN A 199 6.59 5.17 7.28
CA ASN A 199 5.17 5.30 7.60
C ASN A 199 4.35 4.39 6.68
N ILE A 200 3.14 4.05 7.13
CA ILE A 200 2.24 3.11 6.48
C ILE A 200 1.66 3.72 5.20
N LEU A 201 1.33 5.01 5.21
CA LEU A 201 0.69 5.71 4.08
C LEU A 201 1.55 5.62 2.80
N ASP A 202 2.84 5.92 2.90
CA ASP A 202 3.79 5.87 1.78
C ASP A 202 3.98 4.43 1.27
N SER A 203 3.78 3.42 2.12
CA SER A 203 3.98 2.00 1.76
C SER A 203 2.77 1.35 1.08
N TRP A 204 1.56 1.88 1.30
CA TRP A 204 0.31 1.26 0.85
C TRP A 204 -0.12 1.65 -0.56
N GLN A 205 0.46 2.68 -1.18
CA GLN A 205 -0.01 3.16 -2.48
C GLN A 205 0.27 2.21 -3.66
N PHE A 206 1.15 1.21 -3.52
CA PHE A 206 1.67 0.45 -4.67
C PHE A 206 1.43 -1.07 -4.65
N HIS A 207 1.05 -1.66 -3.51
CA HIS A 207 1.18 -3.11 -3.32
C HIS A 207 -0.13 -3.92 -3.39
N PHE A 208 -1.31 -3.28 -3.35
CA PHE A 208 -2.58 -4.02 -3.27
C PHE A 208 -3.21 -4.39 -4.61
N GLN A 209 -2.78 -3.83 -5.76
CA GLN A 209 -3.41 -4.14 -7.06
C GLN A 209 -2.73 -5.30 -7.80
N ALA A 210 -1.39 -5.32 -7.84
CA ALA A 210 -0.61 -6.31 -8.58
C ALA A 210 -1.04 -7.78 -8.31
N PRO A 211 -1.34 -8.20 -7.06
CA PRO A 211 -1.73 -9.57 -6.82
C PRO A 211 -3.09 -9.98 -7.43
N TYR A 212 -3.92 -9.01 -7.80
CA TYR A 212 -5.24 -9.23 -8.38
C TYR A 212 -5.24 -9.19 -9.92
N GLU A 213 -4.19 -8.67 -10.56
CA GLU A 213 -4.06 -8.65 -12.02
C GLU A 213 -4.14 -10.07 -12.62
N GLY A 214 -3.59 -11.05 -11.91
CA GLY A 214 -3.64 -12.46 -12.31
C GLY A 214 -5.01 -13.13 -12.17
N ILE A 215 -5.97 -12.53 -11.47
CA ILE A 215 -7.25 -13.21 -11.15
C ILE A 215 -8.24 -13.11 -12.30
N ARG A 216 -8.43 -11.93 -12.89
CA ARG A 216 -9.38 -11.74 -14.00
C ARG A 216 -9.09 -12.68 -15.19
N PRO A 217 -7.84 -12.85 -15.65
CA PRO A 217 -7.50 -13.82 -16.69
C PRO A 217 -7.84 -15.27 -16.32
N LEU A 218 -7.69 -15.67 -15.05
CA LEU A 218 -8.09 -17.01 -14.59
C LEU A 218 -9.59 -17.23 -14.76
N LEU A 219 -10.43 -16.23 -14.46
CA LEU A 219 -11.87 -16.31 -14.66
C LEU A 219 -12.23 -16.44 -16.14
N VAL A 220 -11.60 -15.61 -17.00
CA VAL A 220 -11.80 -15.67 -18.46
C VAL A 220 -11.37 -17.03 -19.01
N ARG A 221 -10.23 -17.58 -18.55
CA ARG A 221 -9.74 -18.91 -18.93
C ARG A 221 -10.63 -20.04 -18.40
N ALA A 222 -11.18 -19.90 -17.20
CA ALA A 222 -12.13 -20.85 -16.64
C ALA A 222 -13.37 -20.95 -17.54
N MET A 223 -13.92 -19.81 -17.96
CA MET A 223 -15.09 -19.79 -18.85
C MET A 223 -14.79 -20.33 -20.25
N LEU A 224 -13.58 -20.15 -20.78
CA LEU A 224 -13.13 -20.81 -22.02
C LEU A 224 -13.11 -22.34 -21.88
N LYS A 225 -12.53 -22.83 -20.78
CA LYS A 225 -12.48 -24.26 -20.46
C LYS A 225 -13.88 -24.84 -20.31
N LEU A 226 -14.77 -24.10 -19.65
CA LEU A 226 -16.18 -24.47 -19.50
C LEU A 226 -16.90 -24.56 -20.86
N GLY A 227 -16.78 -23.54 -21.71
CA GLY A 227 -17.35 -23.52 -23.06
C GLY A 227 -16.78 -24.61 -23.98
N SER A 228 -15.59 -25.14 -23.65
CA SER A 228 -14.96 -26.27 -24.32
C SER A 228 -15.32 -27.64 -23.72
N GLY A 229 -16.28 -27.71 -22.79
CA GLY A 229 -16.70 -28.97 -22.16
C GLY A 229 -15.70 -29.53 -21.14
N ARG A 230 -14.89 -28.68 -20.50
CA ARG A 230 -13.87 -29.07 -19.49
C ARG A 230 -14.16 -28.45 -18.10
N PRO A 231 -15.31 -28.77 -17.45
CA PRO A 231 -15.74 -28.10 -16.23
C PRO A 231 -14.79 -28.28 -15.04
N GLN A 232 -14.09 -29.41 -14.91
CA GLN A 232 -13.14 -29.65 -13.82
C GLN A 232 -11.89 -28.77 -13.97
N GLN A 233 -11.40 -28.60 -15.20
CA GLN A 233 -10.27 -27.70 -15.48
C GLN A 233 -10.66 -26.24 -15.31
N ALA A 234 -11.90 -25.88 -15.63
CA ALA A 234 -12.46 -24.56 -15.37
C ALA A 234 -12.51 -24.27 -13.87
N TYR A 235 -13.02 -25.22 -13.08
CA TYR A 235 -13.13 -25.06 -11.64
C TYR A 235 -11.77 -24.97 -10.95
N ALA A 236 -10.74 -25.66 -11.45
CA ALA A 236 -9.39 -25.53 -10.92
C ALA A 236 -8.84 -24.09 -10.99
N ASP A 237 -9.16 -23.35 -12.07
CA ASP A 237 -8.81 -21.93 -12.17
C ASP A 237 -9.62 -21.08 -11.17
N LEU A 238 -10.91 -21.38 -10.97
CA LEU A 238 -11.73 -20.68 -9.98
C LEU A 238 -11.25 -20.92 -8.54
N VAL A 239 -10.79 -22.12 -8.20
CA VAL A 239 -10.19 -22.41 -6.88
C VAL A 239 -8.93 -21.58 -6.67
N ALA A 240 -8.08 -21.44 -7.69
CA ALA A 240 -6.89 -20.60 -7.61
C ALA A 240 -7.27 -19.12 -7.42
N ALA A 241 -8.22 -18.61 -8.22
CA ALA A 241 -8.76 -17.26 -8.11
C ALA A 241 -9.35 -16.99 -6.72
N HIS A 242 -10.14 -17.92 -6.19
CA HIS A 242 -10.70 -17.86 -4.85
C HIS A 242 -9.63 -17.79 -3.77
N THR A 243 -8.57 -18.61 -3.89
CA THR A 243 -7.51 -18.66 -2.89
C THR A 243 -6.69 -17.37 -2.90
N LEU A 244 -6.30 -16.89 -4.08
CA LEU A 244 -5.57 -15.63 -4.23
C LEU A 244 -6.38 -14.43 -3.75
N ALA A 245 -7.67 -14.38 -4.04
CA ALA A 245 -8.55 -13.30 -3.57
C ALA A 245 -8.77 -13.30 -2.05
N ARG A 246 -8.42 -14.37 -1.33
CA ARG A 246 -8.40 -14.38 0.16
C ARG A 246 -7.00 -14.15 0.73
N GLY A 247 -6.01 -14.02 -0.16
CA GLY A 247 -4.59 -14.10 0.14
C GLY A 247 -3.93 -12.85 0.73
N PRO A 248 -4.27 -11.60 0.39
CA PRO A 248 -3.44 -10.48 0.82
C PRO A 248 -3.47 -10.32 2.34
N GLY A 249 -2.34 -10.72 2.93
CA GLY A 249 -2.07 -10.68 4.36
C GLY A 249 -1.29 -9.42 4.73
N ASP A 250 -1.65 -8.25 4.21
CA ASP A 250 -1.21 -6.97 4.77
C ASP A 250 -2.15 -6.50 5.90
N GLY A 251 -3.33 -7.13 5.99
CA GLY A 251 -4.37 -6.83 6.97
C GLY A 251 -4.93 -5.41 6.87
N SER A 252 -4.84 -4.77 5.70
CA SER A 252 -5.37 -3.43 5.49
C SER A 252 -6.84 -3.48 5.07
N MET A 253 -7.59 -2.43 5.42
CA MET A 253 -9.00 -2.31 5.02
C MET A 253 -9.17 -2.21 3.50
N PRO A 254 -8.36 -1.42 2.75
CA PRO A 254 -8.42 -1.43 1.29
C PRO A 254 -8.23 -2.81 0.67
N SER A 255 -7.28 -3.60 1.17
CA SER A 255 -7.04 -4.97 0.70
C SER A 255 -8.23 -5.90 0.96
N LEU A 256 -8.87 -5.81 2.14
CA LEU A 256 -10.09 -6.57 2.43
C LEU A 256 -11.28 -6.15 1.55
N MET A 257 -11.45 -4.85 1.26
CA MET A 257 -12.50 -4.38 0.36
C MET A 257 -12.29 -4.89 -1.07
N LEU A 258 -11.05 -4.82 -1.57
CA LEU A 258 -10.70 -5.35 -2.88
C LEU A 258 -10.91 -6.88 -2.96
N ALA A 259 -10.50 -7.61 -1.92
CA ALA A 259 -10.75 -9.03 -1.78
C ALA A 259 -12.26 -9.36 -1.90
N ILE A 260 -13.13 -8.64 -1.19
CA ILE A 260 -14.59 -8.83 -1.26
C ILE A 260 -15.12 -8.57 -2.67
N GLY A 261 -14.66 -7.50 -3.34
CA GLY A 261 -15.03 -7.19 -4.72
C GLY A 261 -14.64 -8.31 -5.67
N VAL A 262 -13.41 -8.81 -5.55
CA VAL A 262 -12.92 -9.92 -6.38
C VAL A 262 -13.66 -11.22 -6.10
N GLN A 263 -13.93 -11.55 -4.84
CA GLN A 263 -14.75 -12.71 -4.48
C GLN A 263 -16.13 -12.67 -5.14
N THR A 264 -16.73 -11.48 -5.25
CA THR A 264 -18.02 -11.30 -5.94
C THR A 264 -17.91 -11.72 -7.41
N MET A 265 -16.87 -11.28 -8.13
CA MET A 265 -16.62 -11.70 -9.51
C MET A 265 -16.41 -13.21 -9.63
N VAL A 266 -15.63 -13.82 -8.73
CA VAL A 266 -15.36 -15.27 -8.78
C VAL A 266 -16.64 -16.07 -8.47
N ASN A 267 -17.50 -15.58 -7.56
CA ASN A 267 -18.79 -16.21 -7.26
C ASN A 267 -19.76 -16.17 -8.47
N GLU A 268 -19.73 -15.11 -9.28
CA GLU A 268 -20.50 -15.06 -10.53
C GLU A 268 -20.02 -16.13 -11.53
N ALA A 269 -18.70 -16.36 -11.62
CA ALA A 269 -18.13 -17.44 -12.42
C ALA A 269 -18.49 -18.85 -11.86
N ASP A 270 -18.56 -19.01 -10.53
CA ASP A 270 -19.05 -20.24 -9.89
C ASP A 270 -20.49 -20.55 -10.34
N HIS A 271 -21.37 -19.53 -10.38
CA HIS A 271 -22.74 -19.70 -10.84
C HIS A 271 -22.81 -20.23 -12.28
N ALA A 272 -21.97 -19.73 -13.18
CA ALA A 272 -21.90 -20.21 -14.56
C ALA A 272 -21.48 -21.69 -14.64
N ILE A 273 -20.52 -22.13 -13.81
CA ILE A 273 -20.14 -23.55 -13.74
C ILE A 273 -21.29 -24.41 -13.21
N LEU A 274 -21.97 -23.97 -12.15
CA LEU A 274 -23.06 -24.73 -11.54
C LEU A 274 -24.30 -24.87 -12.43
N GLN A 275 -24.46 -24.01 -13.44
CA GLN A 275 -25.50 -24.10 -14.46
C GLN A 275 -25.14 -25.00 -15.64
N SER A 276 -23.91 -25.50 -15.72
CA SER A 276 -23.46 -26.41 -16.77
C SER A 276 -23.85 -27.87 -16.46
N ASP A 277 -23.70 -28.72 -17.47
CA ASP A 277 -23.93 -30.17 -17.33
C ASP A 277 -22.80 -30.81 -16.48
N LEU A 278 -23.00 -30.84 -15.17
CA LEU A 278 -22.07 -31.41 -14.19
C LEU A 278 -22.49 -32.84 -13.79
N THR A 279 -21.51 -33.73 -13.65
CA THR A 279 -21.76 -35.04 -13.07
C THR A 279 -21.82 -34.96 -11.54
N SER A 280 -22.37 -35.99 -10.88
CA SER A 280 -22.34 -36.07 -9.40
C SER A 280 -20.91 -36.14 -8.84
N HIS A 281 -19.95 -36.63 -9.63
CA HIS A 281 -18.54 -36.60 -9.25
C HIS A 281 -18.01 -35.15 -9.22
N ASP A 282 -18.37 -34.35 -10.22
CA ASP A 282 -17.92 -32.97 -10.35
C ASP A 282 -18.45 -32.09 -9.22
N LEU A 283 -19.75 -32.22 -8.93
CA LEU A 283 -20.37 -31.51 -7.81
C LEU A 283 -19.71 -31.83 -6.47
N ARG A 284 -19.33 -33.11 -6.23
CA ARG A 284 -18.60 -33.49 -5.01
C ARG A 284 -17.20 -32.91 -4.97
N SER A 285 -16.48 -32.92 -6.09
CA SER A 285 -15.14 -32.31 -6.17
C SER A 285 -15.19 -30.80 -5.95
N ILE A 286 -16.16 -30.13 -6.56
CA ILE A 286 -16.42 -28.69 -6.40
C ILE A 286 -16.71 -28.37 -4.93
N LEU A 287 -17.65 -29.10 -4.32
CA LEU A 287 -18.01 -28.90 -2.92
C LEU A 287 -16.82 -29.09 -1.98
N ALA A 288 -16.04 -30.15 -2.17
CA ALA A 288 -14.86 -30.44 -1.36
C ALA A 288 -13.81 -29.33 -1.46
N ALA A 289 -13.50 -28.88 -2.69
CA ALA A 289 -12.57 -27.79 -2.91
C ALA A 289 -13.08 -26.46 -2.34
N ARG A 290 -14.40 -26.20 -2.42
CA ARG A 290 -15.02 -25.01 -1.81
C ARG A 290 -14.90 -25.00 -0.29
N GLN A 291 -15.14 -26.14 0.35
CA GLN A 291 -15.05 -26.30 1.81
C GLN A 291 -13.61 -26.21 2.32
N ALA A 292 -12.62 -26.51 1.48
CA ALA A 292 -11.21 -26.42 1.81
C ALA A 292 -10.63 -24.99 1.66
N LEU A 293 -11.39 -24.04 1.10
CA LEU A 293 -10.91 -22.67 0.94
C LEU A 293 -10.68 -22.00 2.31
N PRO A 294 -9.67 -21.12 2.43
CA PRO A 294 -9.50 -20.29 3.61
C PRO A 294 -10.75 -19.46 3.93
N THR A 295 -10.94 -19.09 5.19
CA THR A 295 -11.97 -18.13 5.57
C THR A 295 -11.58 -16.73 5.09
N ILE A 296 -12.55 -15.96 4.62
CA ILE A 296 -12.32 -14.53 4.37
C ILE A 296 -12.11 -13.84 5.73
N PRO A 297 -11.07 -12.99 5.90
CA PRO A 297 -10.89 -12.23 7.12
C PRO A 297 -12.12 -11.37 7.43
N SER A 298 -12.45 -11.21 8.71
CA SER A 298 -13.55 -10.33 9.13
C SER A 298 -13.09 -8.88 9.16
N PHE A 299 -14.02 -7.92 9.08
CA PHE A 299 -13.71 -6.50 9.31
C PHE A 299 -13.05 -6.27 10.68
N ALA A 300 -13.43 -7.06 11.69
CA ALA A 300 -12.81 -6.98 13.02
C ALA A 300 -11.31 -7.34 12.98
N SER A 301 -10.89 -8.21 12.07
CA SER A 301 -9.48 -8.64 11.97
C SER A 301 -8.54 -7.57 11.43
N VAL A 302 -9.05 -6.55 10.72
CA VAL A 302 -8.25 -5.43 10.20
C VAL A 302 -8.33 -4.19 11.08
N PHE A 303 -9.25 -4.16 12.04
CA PHE A 303 -9.57 -2.97 12.85
C PHE A 303 -8.37 -2.47 13.65
N ASP A 304 -7.58 -3.39 14.20
CA ASP A 304 -6.34 -3.04 14.89
C ASP A 304 -5.31 -2.39 13.96
N ASN A 305 -5.20 -2.84 12.71
CA ASN A 305 -4.26 -2.24 11.76
C ASN A 305 -4.71 -0.88 11.28
N GLU A 306 -6.01 -0.69 11.08
CA GLU A 306 -6.57 0.62 10.74
C GLU A 306 -6.39 1.62 11.88
N ARG A 307 -6.45 1.15 13.13
CA ARG A 307 -6.04 1.94 14.30
C ARG A 307 -4.56 2.35 14.22
N LEU A 308 -3.66 1.41 13.90
CA LEU A 308 -2.23 1.73 13.72
C LEU A 308 -2.03 2.74 12.58
N PHE A 309 -2.71 2.56 11.46
CA PHE A 309 -2.67 3.47 10.32
C PHE A 309 -3.13 4.89 10.69
N ALA A 310 -4.26 5.01 11.39
CA ALA A 310 -4.77 6.30 11.84
C ALA A 310 -3.78 7.02 12.78
N LEU A 311 -3.21 6.28 13.74
CA LEU A 311 -2.20 6.83 14.65
C LEU A 311 -0.90 7.19 13.93
N ASP A 312 -0.48 6.41 12.94
CA ASP A 312 0.68 6.71 12.11
C ASP A 312 0.47 7.96 11.24
N CYS A 313 -0.75 8.19 10.75
CA CYS A 313 -1.11 9.44 10.08
C CYS A 313 -0.99 10.64 11.02
N VAL A 314 -1.43 10.53 12.28
CA VAL A 314 -1.21 11.58 13.28
C VAL A 314 0.28 11.82 13.51
N MET A 315 1.10 10.76 13.60
CA MET A 315 2.57 10.88 13.70
C MET A 315 3.20 11.53 12.46
N LEU A 316 2.68 11.26 11.27
CA LEU A 316 3.13 11.88 10.03
C LEU A 316 2.85 13.38 10.05
N VAL A 317 1.65 13.80 10.49
CA VAL A 317 1.29 15.22 10.65
C VAL A 317 2.11 15.89 11.75
N TYR A 318 2.36 15.20 12.86
CA TYR A 318 3.23 15.69 13.93
C TYR A 318 4.64 16.00 13.41
N ARG A 319 5.21 15.09 12.61
CA ARG A 319 6.58 15.20 12.08
C ARG A 319 6.71 16.18 10.92
N ARG A 320 5.77 16.13 9.98
CA ARG A 320 5.88 16.80 8.67
C ARG A 320 4.81 17.86 8.46
N GLY A 321 3.82 17.99 9.34
CA GLY A 321 2.69 18.90 9.15
C GLY A 321 1.62 18.33 8.23
N LEU A 322 0.48 19.04 8.14
CA LEU A 322 -0.73 18.54 7.47
C LEU A 322 -0.55 18.28 5.96
N HIS A 323 0.37 19.00 5.31
CA HIS A 323 0.63 18.84 3.87
C HIS A 323 1.11 17.43 3.51
N ALA A 324 1.72 16.72 4.46
CA ALA A 324 2.20 15.36 4.27
C ALA A 324 1.09 14.33 4.01
N ILE A 325 -0.17 14.61 4.40
CA ILE A 325 -1.31 13.76 4.08
C ILE A 325 -2.04 14.25 2.82
N THR A 326 -2.10 15.57 2.61
CA THR A 326 -2.93 16.13 1.52
C THR A 326 -2.23 16.17 0.15
N GLY A 327 -0.92 15.91 0.08
CA GLY A 327 -0.15 15.86 -1.17
C GLY A 327 -0.11 17.17 -1.97
N ALA A 328 -0.47 18.30 -1.36
CA ALA A 328 -0.69 19.57 -2.03
C ALA A 328 0.29 20.64 -1.55
N ASP A 329 1.21 21.05 -2.41
CA ASP A 329 2.05 22.24 -2.22
C ASP A 329 1.26 23.51 -2.57
N SER A 330 0.29 23.89 -1.74
CA SER A 330 -0.45 25.14 -1.96
C SER A 330 0.11 26.30 -1.10
N PRO A 331 0.32 27.51 -1.66
CA PRO A 331 0.85 28.66 -0.93
C PRO A 331 0.01 29.11 0.27
N SER A 332 -1.29 28.78 0.31
CA SER A 332 -2.23 29.17 1.38
C SER A 332 -2.08 28.35 2.66
N GLN A 333 -1.33 27.23 2.65
CA GLN A 333 -1.11 26.39 3.83
C GLN A 333 0.10 26.79 4.69
N LYS A 334 0.97 27.70 4.23
CA LYS A 334 2.07 28.27 5.05
C LYS A 334 1.58 28.98 6.32
N VAL A 335 0.30 29.37 6.36
CA VAL A 335 -0.36 30.01 7.52
C VAL A 335 -0.63 29.01 8.66
N ILE A 336 -0.70 27.70 8.38
CA ILE A 336 -0.99 26.65 9.38
C ILE A 336 0.26 26.26 10.18
N MET A 337 1.47 26.60 9.70
CA MET A 337 2.73 26.20 10.31
C MET A 337 2.92 26.77 11.73
N GLY A 338 2.34 27.94 12.02
CA GLY A 338 2.38 28.56 13.35
C GLY A 338 1.47 27.89 14.39
N SER A 339 0.48 27.11 13.97
CA SER A 339 -0.52 26.49 14.85
C SER A 339 -0.20 25.05 15.28
N VAL A 340 0.69 24.34 14.58
CA VAL A 340 1.07 22.94 14.89
C VAL A 340 1.84 22.83 16.22
N LEU A 341 2.57 23.89 16.60
CA LEU A 341 3.32 23.97 17.86
C LEU A 341 2.41 24.19 19.10
N ALA A 342 1.16 24.58 18.91
CA ALA A 342 0.20 24.84 20.00
C ALA A 342 -0.80 23.68 20.22
N VAL A 343 -0.64 22.57 19.49
CA VAL A 343 -1.51 21.39 19.60
C VAL A 343 -1.02 20.49 20.73
N ASP A 344 -1.95 20.08 21.59
CA ASP A 344 -1.72 18.98 22.53
C ASP A 344 -1.81 17.65 21.78
N TRP A 345 -0.65 17.14 21.36
CA TRP A 345 -0.54 15.91 20.57
C TRP A 345 -0.94 14.67 21.34
N ASP A 346 -0.80 14.67 22.67
CA ASP A 346 -1.27 13.56 23.50
C ASP A 346 -2.79 13.47 23.47
N GLU A 347 -3.49 14.61 23.56
CA GLU A 347 -4.96 14.63 23.47
C GLU A 347 -5.47 14.21 22.09
N VAL A 348 -4.80 14.63 21.01
CA VAL A 348 -5.13 14.20 19.63
C VAL A 348 -4.94 12.69 19.48
N LEU A 349 -3.83 12.15 19.98
CA LEU A 349 -3.52 10.73 19.94
C LEU A 349 -4.52 9.93 20.77
N LYS A 350 -4.80 10.33 22.02
CA LYS A 350 -5.82 9.70 22.88
C LYS A 350 -7.19 9.68 22.23
N THR A 351 -7.61 10.83 21.66
CA THR A 351 -8.89 10.93 20.97
C THR A 351 -8.94 9.96 19.79
N THR A 352 -7.94 10.01 18.91
CA THR A 352 -7.83 9.09 17.76
C THR A 352 -7.87 7.64 18.22
N ASN A 353 -7.07 7.29 19.21
CA ASN A 353 -6.93 5.96 19.77
C ASN A 353 -8.25 5.43 20.36
N TYR A 354 -9.00 6.31 21.05
CA TYR A 354 -10.27 5.99 21.69
C TYR A 354 -11.40 5.68 20.68
N TRP A 355 -11.41 6.31 19.50
CA TRP A 355 -12.40 6.02 18.45
C TRP A 355 -12.38 4.54 18.00
N TRP A 356 -11.22 3.89 18.08
CA TRP A 356 -11.04 2.47 17.75
C TRP A 356 -11.26 1.51 18.93
N GLY A 357 -11.61 2.03 20.12
CA GLY A 357 -11.97 1.22 21.28
C GLY A 357 -13.47 1.04 21.51
N ARG A 358 -14.30 1.63 20.64
CA ARG A 358 -15.76 1.53 20.63
C ARG A 358 -16.20 0.42 19.68
#